data_AF-A0A318AVC3-F1
#
_entry.id   AF-A0A318AVC3-F1
#
_cell.length_a   1.000
_cell.length_b   1.000
_cell.length_c   1.000
_cell.angle_alpha   90.00
_cell.angle_beta   90.00
_cell.angle_gamma   90.00
#
_symmetry.space_group_name_H-M   'P 1'
#
loop_
_entity.id
_entity.type
_entity.pdbx_description
1 polymer ?
#
loop_
_entity_poly.entity_id
_entity_poly.type
_entity_poly.pdbx_seq_one_letter_code
_entity_poly.pdbx_strand_id
1 'polypeptide(L)'
;RGGGPAAEAVLAQPAGTVQGRIRMTEQGEMIARRFGDQPTARRNLDGLAAAVVQSSQRPAHRPDPKVEGAMTALAQASFEGYRALVYDDPAFEDFFWSATPIGEIVGLNIGSRPASRTASRKIEDLRAIPWVFSWSQARFMLPGWYGFASGVERAGLSTGQLQDLAGGFDFFASLLSNMELALAQSHMGIAARYVALSPDQDNAQRIFETIKREHDAAQTIALAIRGGSSLLDNQPELAESVTLAGHSVDPLNHLQLELLARRRGGEQAEDVRLAIQLTVAGIAAGLRNTG
;
A
#
# COMPACT_ATOMS: atom_id res chain seq x y z
N ARG A 1 -9.76 1.96 2.81
CA ARG A 1 -8.70 1.36 1.97
C ARG A 1 -7.47 1.02 2.82
N GLY A 2 -7.16 1.80 3.86
CA GLY A 2 -6.24 1.37 4.91
C GLY A 2 -6.74 0.18 5.75
N GLY A 3 -5.82 -0.67 6.19
CA GLY A 3 -6.07 -1.85 7.03
C GLY A 3 -6.58 -1.55 8.45
N GLY A 4 -6.77 -0.28 8.81
CA GLY A 4 -7.37 0.15 10.07
C GLY A 4 -8.90 -0.05 10.15
N PRO A 5 -9.50 0.18 11.33
CA PRO A 5 -10.94 0.07 11.54
C PRO A 5 -11.72 1.00 10.60
N ALA A 6 -12.77 0.48 9.94
CA ALA A 6 -13.58 1.28 9.02
C ALA A 6 -14.22 2.50 9.71
N ALA A 7 -14.51 2.39 11.01
CA ALA A 7 -15.01 3.47 11.85
C ALA A 7 -14.07 4.69 11.88
N GLU A 8 -12.76 4.48 12.04
CA GLU A 8 -11.77 5.57 12.05
C GLU A 8 -11.72 6.30 10.71
N ALA A 9 -11.79 5.56 9.61
CA ALA A 9 -11.83 6.14 8.27
C ALA A 9 -13.08 7.01 8.03
N VAL A 10 -14.22 6.71 8.69
CA VAL A 10 -15.43 7.55 8.66
C VAL A 10 -15.26 8.80 9.53
N LEU A 11 -14.64 8.66 10.70
CA LEU A 11 -14.35 9.80 11.58
C LEU A 11 -13.37 10.78 10.92
N ALA A 12 -12.38 10.28 10.19
CA ALA A 12 -11.39 11.09 9.47
C ALA A 12 -11.94 11.80 8.21
N GLN A 13 -13.19 11.55 7.81
CA GLN A 13 -13.78 12.27 6.67
C GLN A 13 -13.94 13.77 6.98
N PRO A 14 -13.84 14.65 5.97
CA PRO A 14 -14.09 16.06 6.16
C PRO A 14 -15.48 16.31 6.77
N ALA A 15 -15.55 17.23 7.73
CA ALA A 15 -16.79 17.54 8.41
C ALA A 15 -17.88 18.00 7.42
N GLY A 16 -19.10 17.50 7.61
CA GLY A 16 -20.22 17.78 6.70
C GLY A 16 -20.31 16.90 5.46
N THR A 17 -19.43 15.90 5.28
CA THR A 17 -19.52 14.95 4.13
C THR A 17 -20.39 13.72 4.42
N VAL A 18 -20.51 13.31 5.68
CA VAL A 18 -21.25 12.08 6.07
C VAL A 18 -22.76 12.34 6.23
N GLN A 19 -23.16 13.40 6.95
CA GLN A 19 -24.56 13.85 7.07
C GLN A 19 -25.62 12.74 7.26
N GLY A 20 -25.34 11.79 8.16
CA GLY A 20 -26.21 10.68 8.52
C GLY A 20 -26.19 9.51 7.54
N ARG A 21 -25.42 9.59 6.45
CA ARG A 21 -25.43 8.57 5.40
C ARG A 21 -24.04 8.33 4.83
N ILE A 22 -23.61 7.07 4.86
CA ILE A 22 -22.41 6.62 4.16
C ILE A 22 -22.74 5.48 3.20
N ARG A 23 -22.04 5.44 2.07
CA ARG A 23 -21.99 4.29 1.18
C ARG A 23 -20.53 3.89 1.02
N MET A 24 -20.22 2.65 1.40
CA MET A 24 -18.87 2.09 1.26
C MET A 24 -18.90 0.82 0.43
N THR A 25 -17.77 0.52 -0.19
CA THR A 25 -17.54 -0.75 -0.86
C THR A 25 -16.77 -1.64 0.09
N GLU A 26 -17.34 -2.79 0.44
CA GLU A 26 -16.60 -3.85 1.13
C GLU A 26 -15.87 -4.71 0.09
N GLN A 27 -14.58 -4.92 0.30
CA GLN A 27 -13.79 -5.79 -0.57
C GLN A 27 -14.02 -7.26 -0.21
N GLY A 28 -14.04 -8.13 -1.20
CA GLY A 28 -14.40 -9.55 -1.03
C GLY A 28 -13.51 -10.26 -0.02
N GLU A 29 -12.21 -9.95 -0.03
CA GLU A 29 -11.19 -10.47 0.89
C GLU A 29 -11.45 -10.10 2.36
N MET A 30 -12.25 -9.07 2.64
CA MET A 30 -12.56 -8.62 4.00
C MET A 30 -13.88 -9.18 4.56
N ILE A 31 -14.73 -9.79 3.71
CA ILE A 31 -16.07 -10.23 4.10
C ILE A 31 -16.03 -11.25 5.24
N ALA A 32 -15.24 -12.31 5.10
CA ALA A 32 -15.14 -13.35 6.12
C ALA A 32 -14.63 -12.80 7.46
N ARG A 33 -13.70 -11.84 7.43
CA ARG A 33 -13.16 -11.21 8.64
C ARG A 33 -14.16 -10.29 9.32
N ARG A 34 -14.95 -9.54 8.55
CA ARG A 34 -15.87 -8.53 9.09
C ARG A 34 -17.24 -9.09 9.42
N PHE A 35 -17.65 -10.16 8.76
CA PHE A 35 -19.01 -10.69 8.80
C PHE A 35 -19.09 -12.21 8.90
N GLY A 36 -17.97 -12.91 9.12
CA GLY A 36 -17.93 -14.38 9.17
C GLY A 36 -18.64 -15.00 10.37
N ASP A 37 -18.78 -14.27 11.47
CA ASP A 37 -19.56 -14.66 12.64
C ASP A 37 -20.40 -13.49 13.16
N GLN A 38 -21.50 -13.82 13.84
CA GLN A 38 -22.47 -12.84 14.32
C GLN A 38 -21.87 -11.82 15.32
N PRO A 39 -21.09 -12.23 16.35
CA PRO A 39 -20.40 -11.28 17.24
C PRO A 39 -19.48 -10.28 16.53
N THR A 40 -18.70 -10.73 15.56
CA THR A 40 -17.78 -9.86 14.79
C THR A 40 -18.55 -8.93 13.86
N ALA A 41 -19.55 -9.45 13.16
CA ALA A 41 -20.45 -8.67 12.31
C ALA A 41 -21.11 -7.53 13.10
N ARG A 42 -21.63 -7.83 14.29
CA ARG A 42 -22.28 -6.84 15.15
C ARG A 42 -21.30 -5.75 15.60
N ARG A 43 -20.12 -6.11 16.09
CA ARG A 43 -19.09 -5.13 16.49
C ARG A 43 -18.69 -4.21 15.34
N ASN A 44 -18.54 -4.75 14.13
CA ASN A 44 -18.20 -3.96 12.96
C ASN A 44 -19.34 -2.97 12.59
N LEU A 45 -20.59 -3.45 12.57
CA LEU A 45 -21.76 -2.62 12.27
C LEU A 45 -22.00 -1.55 13.34
N ASP A 46 -21.88 -1.89 14.62
CA ASP A 46 -22.03 -0.95 15.74
C ASP A 46 -20.97 0.17 15.66
N GLY A 47 -19.71 -0.20 15.41
CA GLY A 47 -18.62 0.77 15.23
C GLY A 47 -18.83 1.70 14.03
N LEU A 48 -19.31 1.16 12.90
CA LEU A 48 -19.66 1.95 11.72
C LEU A 48 -20.82 2.91 11.99
N ALA A 49 -21.90 2.44 12.63
CA ALA A 49 -23.05 3.26 12.97
C ALA A 49 -22.65 4.40 13.92
N ALA A 50 -21.87 4.08 14.97
CA ALA A 50 -21.36 5.07 15.90
C ALA A 50 -20.51 6.14 15.20
N ALA A 51 -19.60 5.72 14.31
CA ALA A 51 -18.75 6.64 13.56
C ALA A 51 -19.55 7.56 12.62
N VAL A 52 -20.59 7.03 11.96
CA VAL A 52 -21.49 7.83 11.10
C VAL A 52 -22.21 8.89 11.94
N VAL A 53 -22.80 8.51 13.07
CA VAL A 53 -23.50 9.45 13.95
C VAL A 53 -22.56 10.53 14.47
N GLN A 54 -21.39 10.14 15.00
CA GLN A 54 -20.40 11.08 15.51
C GLN A 54 -19.89 12.02 14.42
N SER A 55 -19.51 11.50 13.25
CA SER A 55 -19.02 12.30 12.12
C SER A 55 -20.09 13.29 11.61
N SER A 56 -21.36 12.89 11.64
CA SER A 56 -22.47 13.74 11.19
C SER A 56 -22.77 14.91 12.11
N GLN A 57 -22.40 14.82 13.39
CA GLN A 57 -22.54 15.90 14.36
C GLN A 57 -21.34 16.87 14.33
N ARG A 58 -20.25 16.54 13.62
CA ARG A 58 -19.09 17.42 13.52
C ARG A 58 -19.47 18.66 12.68
N PRO A 59 -19.36 19.88 13.23
CA PRO A 59 -19.61 21.08 12.46
C PRO A 59 -18.61 21.16 11.30
N ALA A 60 -19.09 21.57 10.13
CA ALA A 60 -18.22 21.81 8.98
C ALA A 60 -17.14 22.83 9.38
N HIS A 61 -15.89 22.40 9.38
CA HIS A 61 -14.73 23.23 9.69
C HIS A 61 -13.84 23.28 8.47
N ARG A 62 -13.49 24.49 8.03
CA ARG A 62 -12.41 24.65 7.04
C ARG A 62 -11.08 24.50 7.75
N PRO A 63 -10.14 23.68 7.24
CA PRO A 63 -8.80 23.62 7.77
C PRO A 63 -8.17 25.01 7.87
N ASP A 64 -7.27 25.21 8.83
CA ASP A 64 -6.44 26.41 8.87
C ASP A 64 -5.75 26.61 7.50
N PRO A 65 -5.77 27.82 6.91
CA PRO A 65 -5.09 28.10 5.65
C PRO A 65 -3.62 27.65 5.60
N LYS A 66 -2.91 27.61 6.73
CA LYS A 66 -1.55 27.08 6.83
C LYS A 66 -1.52 25.57 6.61
N VAL A 67 -2.48 24.83 7.20
CA VAL A 67 -2.66 23.38 7.00
C VAL A 67 -3.01 23.10 5.55
N GLU A 68 -3.95 23.85 4.98
CA GLU A 68 -4.34 23.72 3.57
C GLU A 68 -3.17 23.98 2.63
N GLY A 69 -2.39 25.04 2.87
CA GLY A 69 -1.20 25.37 2.10
C GLY A 69 -0.12 24.28 2.17
N ALA A 70 0.18 23.79 3.37
CA ALA A 70 1.17 22.72 3.57
C ALA A 70 0.72 21.40 2.91
N MET A 71 -0.55 21.02 3.06
CA MET A 71 -1.10 19.82 2.41
C MET A 71 -1.11 19.93 0.89
N THR A 72 -1.41 21.12 0.35
CA THR A 72 -1.37 21.37 -1.10
C THR A 72 0.05 21.25 -1.65
N ALA A 73 1.01 21.87 -0.96
CA ALA A 73 2.43 21.78 -1.33
C ALA A 73 2.94 20.33 -1.27
N LEU A 74 2.62 19.60 -0.19
CA LEU A 74 2.98 18.20 -0.06
C LEU A 74 2.35 17.33 -1.16
N ALA A 75 1.05 17.50 -1.43
CA ALA A 75 0.35 16.72 -2.44
C ALA A 75 0.95 16.91 -3.84
N GLN A 76 1.23 18.16 -4.23
CA GLN A 76 1.85 18.48 -5.51
C GLN A 76 3.26 17.88 -5.60
N ALA A 77 4.08 18.11 -4.58
CA ALA A 77 5.45 17.61 -4.53
C ALA A 77 5.54 16.08 -4.53
N SER A 78 4.67 15.39 -3.77
CA SER A 78 4.57 13.93 -3.75
C SER A 78 4.12 13.37 -5.10
N PHE A 79 3.18 14.04 -5.77
CA PHE A 79 2.74 13.65 -7.10
C PHE A 79 3.88 13.75 -8.11
N GLU A 80 4.67 14.83 -8.09
CA GLU A 80 5.85 14.98 -8.94
C GLU A 80 6.92 13.92 -8.64
N GLY A 81 7.18 13.62 -7.37
CA GLY A 81 8.11 12.54 -6.98
C GLY A 81 7.66 11.18 -7.49
N TYR A 82 6.38 10.85 -7.31
CA TYR A 82 5.79 9.61 -7.84
C TYR A 82 5.88 9.54 -9.37
N ARG A 83 5.55 10.63 -10.07
CA ARG A 83 5.60 10.67 -11.53
C ARG A 83 7.00 10.51 -12.09
N ALA A 84 7.98 11.13 -11.44
CA ALA A 84 9.38 11.04 -11.85
C ALA A 84 9.86 9.58 -11.93
N LEU A 85 9.41 8.74 -10.99
CA LEU A 85 9.71 7.30 -11.02
C LEU A 85 8.82 6.55 -12.01
N VAL A 86 7.50 6.71 -11.91
CA VAL A 86 6.54 5.78 -12.55
C VAL A 86 6.32 6.09 -14.03
N TYR A 87 6.38 7.36 -14.43
CA TYR A 87 6.04 7.80 -15.79
C TYR A 87 7.22 8.41 -16.53
N ASP A 88 8.13 9.09 -15.82
CA ASP A 88 9.21 9.83 -16.48
C ASP A 88 10.51 9.01 -16.59
N ASP A 89 10.68 7.94 -15.80
CA ASP A 89 11.79 6.98 -15.96
C ASP A 89 11.44 5.94 -17.05
N PRO A 90 12.12 5.96 -18.21
CA PRO A 90 11.78 5.10 -19.34
C PRO A 90 12.01 3.61 -19.07
N ALA A 91 12.85 3.26 -18.09
CA ALA A 91 13.12 1.87 -17.72
C ALA A 91 12.12 1.32 -16.68
N PHE A 92 11.24 2.16 -16.13
CA PHE A 92 10.35 1.76 -15.05
C PHE A 92 9.32 0.71 -15.47
N GLU A 93 8.80 0.78 -16.70
CA GLU A 93 7.85 -0.23 -17.18
C GLU A 93 8.51 -1.62 -17.19
N ASP A 94 9.68 -1.76 -17.82
CA ASP A 94 10.39 -3.04 -17.84
C ASP A 94 10.82 -3.51 -16.45
N PHE A 95 11.22 -2.58 -15.58
CA PHE A 95 11.45 -2.87 -14.17
C PHE A 95 10.20 -3.43 -13.50
N PHE A 96 9.04 -2.79 -13.62
CA PHE A 96 7.80 -3.25 -13.00
C PHE A 96 7.39 -4.66 -13.48
N TRP A 97 7.46 -4.91 -14.79
CA TRP A 97 7.10 -6.21 -15.36
C TRP A 97 8.05 -7.34 -14.95
N SER A 98 9.32 -7.01 -14.68
CA SER A 98 10.34 -8.00 -14.32
C SER A 98 10.52 -8.16 -12.80
N ALA A 99 10.39 -7.09 -12.02
CA ALA A 99 10.55 -7.12 -10.57
C ALA A 99 9.24 -7.45 -9.82
N THR A 100 8.14 -7.70 -10.53
CA THR A 100 6.87 -8.14 -9.93
C THR A 100 6.28 -9.33 -10.70
N PRO A 101 5.34 -10.10 -10.10
CA PRO A 101 4.67 -11.20 -10.78
C PRO A 101 3.47 -10.76 -11.63
N ILE A 102 3.43 -9.51 -12.13
CA ILE A 102 2.28 -9.00 -12.90
C ILE A 102 1.98 -9.84 -14.14
N GLY A 103 3.00 -10.27 -14.88
CA GLY A 103 2.84 -11.09 -16.08
C GLY A 103 2.15 -12.41 -15.77
N GLU A 104 2.50 -13.00 -14.65
CA GLU A 104 1.88 -14.21 -14.15
C GLU A 104 0.45 -13.90 -13.68
N ILE A 105 0.24 -12.89 -12.81
CA ILE A 105 -1.08 -12.48 -12.28
C ILE A 105 -2.11 -12.23 -13.40
N VAL A 106 -1.72 -11.55 -14.48
CA VAL A 106 -2.61 -11.27 -15.62
C VAL A 106 -3.09 -12.57 -16.28
N GLY A 107 -2.24 -13.59 -16.31
CA GLY A 107 -2.56 -14.93 -16.83
C GLY A 107 -3.29 -15.83 -15.83
N LEU A 108 -3.39 -15.45 -14.55
CA LEU A 108 -4.15 -16.19 -13.56
C LEU A 108 -5.59 -15.64 -13.52
N ASN A 109 -6.58 -16.52 -13.66
CA ASN A 109 -8.01 -16.19 -13.47
C ASN A 109 -8.35 -15.90 -11.98
N ILE A 110 -7.55 -15.09 -11.28
CA ILE A 110 -7.72 -14.75 -9.86
C ILE A 110 -8.82 -13.69 -9.68
N GLY A 111 -9.11 -12.90 -10.71
CA GLY A 111 -10.18 -11.91 -10.71
C GLY A 111 -11.24 -12.17 -11.78
N SER A 112 -12.49 -11.75 -11.51
CA SER A 112 -13.60 -11.81 -12.49
C SER A 112 -13.47 -10.80 -13.63
N ARG A 113 -12.47 -9.90 -13.55
CA ARG A 113 -12.25 -8.79 -14.48
C ARG A 113 -10.83 -8.87 -15.05
N PRO A 114 -10.63 -8.52 -16.33
CA PRO A 114 -9.30 -8.47 -16.92
C PRO A 114 -8.42 -7.44 -16.21
N ALA A 115 -7.15 -7.78 -16.04
CA ALA A 115 -6.17 -6.96 -15.31
C ALA A 115 -5.84 -5.63 -16.02
N SER A 116 -5.92 -5.60 -17.35
CA SER A 116 -5.73 -4.40 -18.17
C SER A 116 -7.01 -4.02 -18.92
N ARG A 117 -7.12 -2.75 -19.31
CA ARG A 117 -8.17 -2.25 -20.21
C ARG A 117 -7.91 -2.60 -21.68
N THR A 118 -6.65 -2.80 -22.04
CA THR A 118 -6.17 -3.09 -23.40
C THR A 118 -5.09 -4.19 -23.35
N ALA A 119 -4.72 -4.79 -24.48
CA ALA A 119 -3.62 -5.78 -24.55
C ALA A 119 -2.24 -5.08 -24.58
N SER A 120 -1.99 -4.20 -23.61
CA SER A 120 -0.83 -3.32 -23.52
C SER A 120 -0.04 -3.59 -22.23
N ARG A 121 1.29 -3.39 -22.29
CA ARG A 121 2.17 -3.41 -21.12
C ARG A 121 2.21 -2.07 -20.36
N LYS A 122 1.56 -1.04 -20.90
CA LYS A 122 1.55 0.31 -20.31
C LYS A 122 0.90 0.32 -18.92
N ILE A 123 1.56 1.01 -18.00
CA ILE A 123 1.08 1.21 -16.63
C ILE A 123 -0.28 1.95 -16.62
N GLU A 124 -0.49 2.89 -17.55
CA GLU A 124 -1.73 3.66 -17.69
C GLU A 124 -2.97 2.79 -18.01
N ASP A 125 -2.74 1.64 -18.63
CA ASP A 125 -3.79 0.69 -19.00
C ASP A 125 -4.12 -0.30 -17.86
N LEU A 126 -3.24 -0.41 -16.86
CA LEU A 126 -3.44 -1.26 -15.70
C LEU A 126 -4.53 -0.72 -14.78
N ARG A 127 -5.32 -1.65 -14.24
CA ARG A 127 -6.29 -1.33 -13.20
C ARG A 127 -5.58 -1.20 -11.84
N ALA A 128 -6.19 -0.43 -10.94
CA ALA A 128 -5.66 -0.20 -9.61
C ALA A 128 -5.40 -1.51 -8.80
N ILE A 129 -6.25 -2.52 -8.95
CA ILE A 129 -6.09 -3.80 -8.23
C ILE A 129 -4.79 -4.50 -8.67
N PRO A 130 -4.58 -4.85 -9.96
CA PRO A 130 -3.32 -5.40 -10.43
C PRO A 130 -2.08 -4.56 -10.08
N TRP A 131 -2.19 -3.23 -10.13
CA TRP A 131 -1.10 -2.33 -9.74
C TRP A 131 -0.68 -2.56 -8.28
N VAL A 132 -1.60 -2.37 -7.33
CA VAL A 132 -1.33 -2.56 -5.90
C VAL A 132 -0.89 -4.00 -5.62
N PHE A 133 -1.64 -4.96 -6.16
CA PHE A 133 -1.42 -6.38 -5.89
C PHE A 133 -0.02 -6.85 -6.31
N SER A 134 0.49 -6.39 -7.45
CA SER A 134 1.83 -6.78 -7.93
C SER A 134 2.95 -6.29 -7.01
N TRP A 135 2.85 -5.06 -6.50
CA TRP A 135 3.81 -4.50 -5.54
C TRP A 135 3.73 -5.16 -4.17
N SER A 136 2.53 -5.56 -3.73
CA SER A 136 2.34 -6.29 -2.49
C SER A 136 2.97 -7.68 -2.56
N GLN A 137 2.77 -8.39 -3.68
CA GLN A 137 3.37 -9.71 -3.90
C GLN A 137 4.90 -9.65 -3.84
N ALA A 138 5.51 -8.65 -4.48
CA ALA A 138 6.96 -8.45 -4.47
C ALA A 138 7.50 -7.73 -3.20
N ARG A 139 6.66 -7.53 -2.17
CA ARG A 139 7.01 -6.94 -0.85
C ARG A 139 7.56 -5.52 -0.91
N PHE A 140 7.24 -4.78 -1.96
CA PHE A 140 7.54 -3.35 -2.04
C PHE A 140 6.50 -2.51 -1.30
N MET A 141 5.22 -2.85 -1.43
CA MET A 141 4.10 -2.01 -0.98
C MET A 141 4.14 -0.58 -1.56
N LEU A 142 4.77 -0.42 -2.73
CA LEU A 142 5.14 0.88 -3.32
C LEU A 142 4.00 1.91 -3.31
N PRO A 143 2.74 1.56 -3.70
CA PRO A 143 1.66 2.55 -3.77
C PRO A 143 1.21 3.09 -2.41
N GLY A 144 1.57 2.42 -1.31
CA GLY A 144 1.18 2.81 0.04
C GLY A 144 2.07 3.90 0.66
N TRP A 145 3.23 4.21 0.07
CA TRP A 145 4.20 5.12 0.70
C TRP A 145 5.10 5.91 -0.26
N TYR A 146 5.29 5.46 -1.51
CA TYR A 146 6.22 6.12 -2.42
C TYR A 146 5.76 7.52 -2.81
N GLY A 147 6.70 8.49 -2.81
CA GLY A 147 6.44 9.90 -3.07
C GLY A 147 6.27 10.73 -1.80
N PHE A 148 6.14 10.11 -0.62
CA PHE A 148 6.02 10.85 0.63
C PHE A 148 7.34 11.56 0.99
N ALA A 149 8.46 10.85 1.01
CA ALA A 149 9.73 11.41 1.49
C ALA A 149 10.24 12.50 0.53
N SER A 150 10.30 12.19 -0.76
CA SER A 150 10.63 13.14 -1.82
C SER A 150 9.64 14.31 -1.87
N GLY A 151 8.36 14.08 -1.60
CA GLY A 151 7.35 15.13 -1.49
C GLY A 151 7.59 16.09 -0.32
N VAL A 152 7.91 15.55 0.85
CA VAL A 152 8.28 16.35 2.04
C VAL A 152 9.51 17.21 1.76
N GLU A 153 10.55 16.62 1.16
CA GLU A 153 11.78 17.33 0.80
C GLU A 153 11.51 18.47 -0.18
N ARG A 154 10.82 18.19 -1.29
CA ARG A 154 10.50 19.17 -2.34
C ARG A 154 9.55 20.27 -1.86
N ALA A 155 8.61 19.94 -0.98
CA ALA A 155 7.70 20.91 -0.36
C ALA A 155 8.42 21.78 0.69
N GLY A 156 9.64 21.42 1.10
CA GLY A 156 10.39 22.15 2.12
C GLY A 156 9.74 22.10 3.50
N LEU A 157 9.00 21.03 3.82
CA LEU A 157 8.31 20.90 5.10
C LEU A 157 9.26 20.38 6.16
N SER A 158 9.39 21.14 7.25
CA SER A 158 10.15 20.70 8.42
C SER A 158 9.40 19.63 9.21
N THR A 159 10.13 18.84 10.01
CA THR A 159 9.53 17.86 10.93
C THR A 159 8.50 18.50 11.86
N GLY A 160 8.75 19.71 12.38
CA GLY A 160 7.80 20.42 13.23
C GLY A 160 6.49 20.74 12.52
N GLN A 161 6.53 21.18 11.27
CA GLN A 161 5.31 21.41 10.48
C GLN A 161 4.53 20.13 10.22
N LEU A 162 5.22 19.00 10.00
CA LEU A 162 4.58 17.70 9.82
C LEU A 162 3.98 17.17 11.14
N GLN A 163 4.61 17.44 12.28
CA GLN A 163 4.06 17.16 13.61
C GLN A 163 2.80 18.00 13.87
N ASP A 164 2.82 19.29 13.53
CA ASP A 164 1.65 20.16 13.62
C ASP A 164 0.50 19.66 12.73
N LEU A 165 0.80 19.20 11.51
CA LEU A 165 -0.19 18.57 10.63
C LEU A 165 -0.77 17.29 11.24
N ALA A 166 0.06 16.42 11.81
CA ALA A 166 -0.39 15.18 12.43
C ALA A 166 -1.23 15.41 13.69
N GLY A 167 -0.93 16.45 14.48
CA GLY A 167 -1.71 16.82 15.66
C GLY A 167 -2.98 17.62 15.35
N GLY A 168 -2.97 18.40 14.27
CA GLY A 168 -4.05 19.34 13.94
C GLY A 168 -5.00 18.90 12.83
N PHE A 169 -4.69 17.83 12.09
CA PHE A 169 -5.49 17.40 10.96
C PHE A 169 -5.65 15.86 10.89
N ASP A 170 -6.81 15.37 11.34
CA ASP A 170 -7.19 13.94 11.40
C ASP A 170 -6.90 13.18 10.09
N PHE A 171 -7.09 13.83 8.94
CA PHE A 171 -6.82 13.23 7.65
C PHE A 171 -5.33 12.90 7.46
N PHE A 172 -4.44 13.83 7.82
CA PHE A 172 -3.01 13.62 7.69
C PHE A 172 -2.52 12.56 8.68
N ALA A 173 -3.02 12.59 9.93
CA ALA A 173 -2.74 11.53 10.91
C ALA A 173 -3.16 10.14 10.40
N SER A 174 -4.34 10.05 9.79
CA SER A 174 -4.84 8.80 9.20
C SER A 174 -4.03 8.36 7.98
N LEU A 175 -3.62 9.29 7.12
CA LEU A 175 -2.74 9.04 5.99
C LEU A 175 -1.40 8.45 6.47
N LEU A 176 -0.79 9.10 7.47
CA LEU A 176 0.48 8.68 8.07
C LEU A 176 0.38 7.27 8.67
N SER A 177 -0.69 6.97 9.42
CA SER A 177 -0.92 5.64 10.00
C SER A 177 -1.04 4.55 8.94
N ASN A 178 -1.76 4.82 7.84
CA ASN A 178 -1.87 3.88 6.73
C ASN A 178 -0.55 3.66 5.99
N MET A 179 0.23 4.72 5.81
CA MET A 179 1.56 4.65 5.23
C MET A 179 2.53 3.85 6.12
N GLU A 180 2.48 4.08 7.44
CA GLU A 180 3.31 3.35 8.42
C GLU A 180 3.04 1.85 8.37
N LEU A 181 1.76 1.44 8.22
CA LEU A 181 1.40 0.04 8.00
C LEU A 181 1.99 -0.51 6.69
N ALA A 182 1.89 0.23 5.58
CA ALA A 182 2.45 -0.21 4.30
C ALA A 182 3.99 -0.35 4.38
N LEU A 183 4.66 0.59 5.05
CA LEU A 183 6.10 0.53 5.32
C LEU A 183 6.45 -0.69 6.19
N ALA A 184 5.65 -0.99 7.23
CA ALA A 184 5.87 -2.14 8.11
C ALA A 184 5.64 -3.49 7.40
N GLN A 185 4.74 -3.55 6.42
CA GLN A 185 4.49 -4.76 5.64
C GLN A 185 5.50 -4.99 4.50
N SER A 186 6.20 -3.94 4.08
CA SER A 186 7.25 -4.02 3.06
C SER A 186 8.50 -4.75 3.58
N HIS A 187 9.25 -5.38 2.67
CA HIS A 187 10.48 -6.09 3.02
C HIS A 187 11.53 -5.90 1.91
N MET A 188 12.35 -4.85 2.02
CA MET A 188 13.32 -4.46 0.98
C MET A 188 14.34 -5.58 0.64
N GLY A 189 14.69 -6.44 1.61
CA GLY A 189 15.56 -7.61 1.35
C GLY A 189 14.93 -8.70 0.47
N ILE A 190 13.60 -8.89 0.54
CA ILE A 190 12.88 -9.82 -0.35
C ILE A 190 12.64 -9.13 -1.69
N ALA A 191 12.23 -7.86 -1.68
CA ALA A 191 12.08 -7.05 -2.88
C ALA A 191 13.36 -7.05 -3.75
N ALA A 192 14.55 -6.90 -3.15
CA ALA A 192 15.83 -7.01 -3.85
C ALA A 192 16.01 -8.35 -4.59
N ARG A 193 15.47 -9.45 -4.07
CA ARG A 193 15.52 -10.76 -4.75
C ARG A 193 14.57 -10.83 -5.94
N TYR A 194 13.44 -10.12 -5.90
CA TYR A 194 12.58 -9.97 -7.07
C TYR A 194 13.24 -9.10 -8.14
N VAL A 195 13.95 -8.04 -7.74
CA VAL A 195 14.75 -7.20 -8.65
C VAL A 195 15.79 -8.04 -9.40
N ALA A 196 16.42 -9.00 -8.72
CA ALA A 196 17.38 -9.92 -9.32
C ALA A 196 16.79 -10.82 -10.42
N LEU A 197 15.45 -10.91 -10.58
CA LEU A 197 14.81 -11.58 -11.72
C LEU A 197 14.82 -10.76 -13.01
N SER A 198 15.22 -9.49 -12.94
CA SER A 198 15.25 -8.62 -14.11
C SER A 198 16.36 -9.01 -15.09
N PRO A 199 16.11 -9.04 -16.41
CA PRO A 199 17.19 -9.23 -17.38
C PRO A 199 18.13 -8.01 -17.47
N ASP A 200 17.63 -6.81 -17.18
CA ASP A 200 18.39 -5.56 -17.17
C ASP A 200 18.78 -5.19 -15.74
N GLN A 201 19.89 -5.76 -15.27
CA GLN A 201 20.35 -5.58 -13.89
C GLN A 201 20.75 -4.13 -13.58
N ASP A 202 21.30 -3.39 -14.55
CA ASP A 202 21.80 -2.03 -14.32
C ASP A 202 20.64 -1.06 -14.03
N ASN A 203 19.61 -1.06 -14.89
CA ASN A 203 18.44 -0.23 -14.64
C ASN A 203 17.64 -0.72 -13.43
N ALA A 204 17.51 -2.03 -13.26
CA ALA A 204 16.74 -2.59 -12.14
C ALA A 204 17.37 -2.23 -10.79
N GLN A 205 18.70 -2.30 -10.68
CA GLN A 205 19.41 -1.91 -9.47
C GLN A 205 19.32 -0.39 -9.22
N ARG A 206 19.49 0.45 -10.24
CA ARG A 206 19.34 1.92 -10.13
C ARG A 206 17.95 2.32 -9.62
N ILE A 207 16.90 1.70 -10.18
CA ILE A 207 15.52 1.96 -9.79
C ILE A 207 15.27 1.44 -8.37
N PHE A 208 15.73 0.23 -8.05
CA PHE A 208 15.62 -0.34 -6.71
C PHE A 208 16.29 0.54 -5.64
N GLU A 209 17.49 1.05 -5.90
CA GLU A 209 18.19 1.95 -4.99
C GLU A 209 17.43 3.27 -4.79
N THR A 210 16.76 3.76 -5.84
CA THR A 210 15.89 4.93 -5.74
C THR A 210 14.69 4.67 -4.83
N ILE A 211 14.03 3.52 -5.01
CA ILE A 211 12.92 3.07 -4.17
C ILE A 211 13.37 2.85 -2.73
N LYS A 212 14.51 2.18 -2.52
CA LYS A 212 15.06 1.91 -1.18
C LYS A 212 15.39 3.19 -0.43
N ARG A 213 16.00 4.18 -1.10
CA ARG A 213 16.32 5.47 -0.47
C ARG A 213 15.06 6.23 -0.04
N GLU A 214 14.04 6.24 -0.89
CA GLU A 214 12.73 6.81 -0.56
C GLU A 214 12.09 6.08 0.63
N HIS A 215 12.20 4.74 0.67
CA HIS A 215 11.67 3.90 1.75
C HIS A 215 12.33 4.23 3.09
N ASP A 216 13.66 4.19 3.15
CA ASP A 216 14.45 4.48 4.35
C ASP A 216 14.16 5.92 4.87
N ALA A 217 14.04 6.88 3.95
CA ALA A 217 13.70 8.27 4.28
C ALA A 217 12.26 8.42 4.78
N ALA A 218 11.28 7.77 4.14
CA ALA A 218 9.88 7.80 4.56
C ALA A 218 9.71 7.20 5.97
N GLN A 219 10.40 6.10 6.28
CA GLN A 219 10.42 5.52 7.63
C GLN A 219 10.98 6.51 8.65
N THR A 220 12.13 7.12 8.34
CA THR A 220 12.78 8.11 9.23
C THR A 220 11.86 9.30 9.53
N ILE A 221 11.22 9.85 8.50
CA ILE A 221 10.29 10.97 8.63
C ILE A 221 9.06 10.56 9.44
N ALA A 222 8.46 9.40 9.16
CA ALA A 222 7.29 8.91 9.87
C ALA A 222 7.56 8.74 11.38
N LEU A 223 8.70 8.15 11.74
CA LEU A 223 9.13 8.00 13.13
C LEU A 223 9.38 9.35 13.80
N ALA A 224 9.97 10.31 13.08
CA ALA A 224 10.21 11.66 13.61
C ALA A 224 8.90 12.43 13.85
N ILE A 225 7.89 12.28 12.98
CA ILE A 225 6.57 12.88 13.17
C ILE A 225 5.88 12.28 14.39
N ARG A 226 5.93 10.95 14.52
CA ARG A 226 5.23 10.23 15.59
C ARG A 226 5.96 10.28 16.95
N GLY A 227 7.27 10.52 16.93
CA GLY A 227 8.13 10.54 18.12
C GLY A 227 8.41 9.15 18.70
N GLY A 228 8.48 8.10 17.87
CA GLY A 228 8.78 6.73 18.34
C GLY A 228 10.02 6.11 17.72
N SER A 229 10.27 4.84 18.07
CA SER A 229 11.53 4.14 17.82
C SER A 229 11.43 3.04 16.76
N SER A 230 10.23 2.52 16.50
CA SER A 230 9.98 1.56 15.41
C SER A 230 8.60 1.74 14.81
N LEU A 231 8.42 1.28 13.57
CA LEU A 231 7.11 1.39 12.91
C LEU A 231 6.05 0.64 13.73
N LEU A 232 4.90 1.27 13.91
CA LEU A 232 3.75 0.71 14.63
C LEU A 232 3.97 0.44 16.13
N ASP A 233 5.00 1.03 16.77
CA ASP A 233 5.22 0.83 18.22
C ASP A 233 4.07 1.37 19.09
N ASN A 234 3.23 2.26 18.55
CA ASN A 234 2.01 2.77 19.16
C ASN A 234 0.80 1.86 18.95
N GLN A 235 0.94 0.78 18.17
CA GLN A 235 -0.10 -0.20 17.85
C GLN A 235 0.47 -1.63 17.99
N PRO A 236 0.82 -2.08 19.21
CA PRO A 236 1.57 -3.32 19.43
C PRO A 236 0.87 -4.57 18.88
N GLU A 237 -0.46 -4.66 18.98
CA GLU A 237 -1.24 -5.78 18.41
C GLU A 237 -1.15 -5.82 16.87
N LEU A 238 -1.14 -4.65 16.22
CA LEU A 238 -1.00 -4.56 14.76
C LEU A 238 0.44 -4.91 14.34
N ALA A 239 1.44 -4.43 15.08
CA ALA A 239 2.84 -4.75 14.85
C ALA A 239 3.11 -6.26 14.98
N GLU A 240 2.55 -6.91 16.01
CA GLU A 240 2.60 -8.36 16.19
C GLU A 240 1.89 -9.08 15.04
N SER A 241 0.71 -8.62 14.63
CA SER A 241 -0.01 -9.20 13.50
C SER A 241 0.77 -9.12 12.19
N VAL A 242 1.49 -8.03 11.93
CA VAL A 242 2.36 -7.87 10.75
C VAL A 242 3.53 -8.84 10.83
N THR A 243 4.17 -8.95 11.99
CA THR A 243 5.30 -9.85 12.24
C THR A 243 4.91 -11.31 12.02
N LEU A 244 3.81 -11.76 12.62
CA LEU A 244 3.29 -13.12 12.48
C LEU A 244 2.89 -13.45 11.04
N ALA A 245 2.32 -12.49 10.31
CA ALA A 245 2.03 -12.65 8.89
C ALA A 245 3.33 -12.86 8.10
N GLY A 246 4.38 -12.09 8.38
CA GLY A 246 5.71 -12.23 7.79
C GLY A 246 6.24 -13.67 7.87
N HIS A 247 6.17 -14.31 9.04
CA HIS A 247 6.64 -15.70 9.22
C HIS A 247 5.97 -16.72 8.26
N SER A 248 4.72 -16.47 7.86
CA SER A 248 4.00 -17.33 6.92
C SER A 248 4.20 -16.91 5.45
N VAL A 249 4.37 -15.62 5.20
CA VAL A 249 4.46 -15.05 3.85
C VAL A 249 5.87 -15.16 3.28
N ASP A 250 6.92 -14.97 4.08
CA ASP A 250 8.31 -14.95 3.61
C ASP A 250 8.72 -16.26 2.92
N PRO A 251 8.40 -17.47 3.43
CA PRO A 251 8.67 -18.72 2.72
C PRO A 251 7.93 -18.81 1.38
N LEU A 252 6.70 -18.29 1.30
CA LEU A 252 5.94 -18.25 0.05
C LEU A 252 6.56 -17.29 -0.97
N ASN A 253 7.12 -16.16 -0.53
CA ASN A 253 7.87 -15.26 -1.40
C ASN A 253 9.11 -15.94 -1.97
N HIS A 254 9.88 -16.66 -1.14
CA HIS A 254 11.05 -17.40 -1.61
C HIS A 254 10.69 -18.51 -2.60
N LEU A 255 9.60 -19.25 -2.34
CA LEU A 255 9.09 -20.23 -3.29
C LEU A 255 8.60 -19.56 -4.59
N GLN A 256 7.88 -18.45 -4.50
CA GLN A 256 7.42 -17.70 -5.66
C GLN A 256 8.59 -17.23 -6.53
N LEU A 257 9.67 -16.70 -5.92
CA LEU A 257 10.88 -16.29 -6.64
C LEU A 257 11.47 -17.42 -7.49
N GLU A 258 11.64 -18.61 -6.91
CA GLU A 258 12.16 -19.79 -7.63
C GLU A 258 11.22 -20.21 -8.77
N LEU A 259 9.91 -20.24 -8.51
CA LEU A 259 8.92 -20.61 -9.53
C LEU A 259 8.85 -19.61 -10.68
N LEU A 260 8.95 -18.30 -10.38
CA LEU A 260 9.02 -17.25 -11.39
C LEU A 260 10.30 -17.37 -12.22
N ALA A 261 11.44 -17.63 -11.59
CA ALA A 261 12.71 -17.84 -12.29
C ALA A 261 12.62 -19.02 -13.28
N ARG A 262 12.09 -20.16 -12.83
CA ARG A 262 11.84 -21.34 -13.71
C ARG A 262 10.91 -21.02 -14.86
N ARG A 263 9.77 -20.40 -14.56
CA ARG A 263 8.75 -20.05 -15.55
C ARG A 263 9.32 -19.12 -16.62
N ARG A 264 10.11 -18.12 -16.22
CA ARG A 264 10.76 -17.16 -17.11
C ARG A 264 11.97 -17.76 -17.85
N GLY A 265 12.61 -18.78 -17.27
CA GLY A 265 13.62 -19.61 -17.91
C GLY A 265 13.06 -20.60 -18.95
N GLY A 266 11.74 -20.63 -19.16
CA GLY A 266 11.09 -21.41 -20.22
C GLY A 266 10.34 -22.66 -19.74
N GLU A 267 10.32 -22.95 -18.44
CA GLU A 267 9.60 -24.11 -17.92
C GLU A 267 8.08 -23.92 -18.05
N GLN A 268 7.45 -24.74 -18.90
CA GLN A 268 6.02 -24.64 -19.20
C GLN A 268 5.14 -25.61 -18.41
N ALA A 269 5.69 -26.32 -17.44
CA ALA A 269 4.98 -27.35 -16.71
C ALA A 269 3.78 -26.76 -15.92
N GLU A 270 2.65 -27.48 -15.93
CA GLU A 270 1.39 -27.02 -15.33
C GLU A 270 1.44 -26.96 -13.79
N ASP A 271 2.27 -27.81 -13.18
CA ASP A 271 2.55 -27.81 -11.75
C ASP A 271 3.27 -26.52 -11.31
N VAL A 272 4.23 -26.02 -12.08
CA VAL A 272 4.87 -24.71 -11.86
C VAL A 272 3.83 -23.59 -11.91
N ARG A 273 2.96 -23.60 -12.93
CA ARG A 273 1.88 -22.61 -13.07
C ARG A 273 0.94 -22.64 -11.86
N LEU A 274 0.52 -23.83 -11.43
CA LEU A 274 -0.34 -24.00 -10.25
C LEU A 274 0.36 -23.57 -8.96
N ALA A 275 1.63 -23.91 -8.79
CA ALA A 275 2.41 -23.49 -7.61
C ALA A 275 2.54 -21.96 -7.54
N ILE A 276 2.73 -21.27 -8.68
CA ILE A 276 2.69 -19.80 -8.74
C ILE A 276 1.32 -19.30 -8.28
N GLN A 277 0.22 -19.87 -8.76
CA GLN A 277 -1.14 -19.50 -8.31
C GLN A 277 -1.31 -19.64 -6.80
N LEU A 278 -0.83 -20.74 -6.22
CA LEU A 278 -0.93 -21.01 -4.80
C LEU A 278 -0.09 -20.03 -3.97
N THR A 279 1.13 -19.71 -4.41
CA THR A 279 1.95 -18.69 -3.73
C THR A 279 1.30 -17.31 -3.81
N VAL A 280 0.75 -16.92 -4.97
CA VAL A 280 0.04 -15.64 -5.13
C VAL A 280 -1.14 -15.54 -4.17
N ALA A 281 -1.97 -16.59 -4.09
CA ALA A 281 -3.10 -16.63 -3.18
C ALA A 281 -2.67 -16.63 -1.70
N GLY A 282 -1.64 -17.40 -1.35
CA GLY A 282 -1.14 -17.48 0.03
C GLY A 282 -0.51 -16.17 0.52
N ILE A 283 0.31 -15.53 -0.32
CA ILE A 283 0.90 -14.21 -0.03
C ILE A 283 -0.20 -13.17 0.15
N ALA A 284 -1.22 -13.16 -0.72
CA ALA A 284 -2.35 -12.27 -0.62
C ALA A 284 -3.13 -12.46 0.70
N ALA A 285 -3.40 -13.72 1.07
CA ALA A 285 -4.09 -14.05 2.31
C ALA A 285 -3.31 -13.62 3.56
N GLY A 286 -1.98 -13.73 3.53
CA GLY A 286 -1.11 -13.33 4.62
C GLY A 286 -0.98 -11.81 4.77
N LEU A 287 -0.79 -11.09 3.67
CA LEU A 287 -0.57 -9.63 3.68
C LEU A 287 -1.88 -8.83 3.83
N ARG A 288 -3.02 -9.40 3.44
CA ARG A 288 -4.36 -8.78 3.58
C ARG A 288 -4.41 -7.41 2.86
N ASN A 289 -4.96 -6.37 3.52
CA ASN A 289 -5.05 -5.03 2.97
C ASN A 289 -3.67 -4.37 2.88
N THR A 290 -3.28 -4.01 1.65
CA THR A 290 -1.94 -3.48 1.33
C THR A 290 -1.99 -2.17 0.51
N GLY A 291 -3.19 -1.58 0.30
CA GLY A 291 -3.39 -0.30 -0.40
C GLY A 291 -4.84 0.15 -0.49
#